data_AF-A0A9W6YI96-F1
#
_entry.id   AF-A0A9W6YI96-F1
#
_cell.length_a   1.000
_cell.length_b   1.000
_cell.length_c   1.000
_cell.angle_alpha   90.00
_cell.angle_beta   90.00
_cell.angle_gamma   90.00
#
_symmetry.space_group_name_H-M   'P 1'
#
loop_
_entity.id
_entity.type
_entity.pdbx_description
1 polymer ?
#
loop_
_entity_poly.entity_id
_entity_poly.type
_entity_poly.pdbx_seq_one_letter_code
_entity_poly.pdbx_strand_id
1 'polypeptide(L)'
;MYDDGMSPDKTALEASVRNILGAVEFSYDEMGPGKLAAQIPYVQANGTASTWKDKNVGAGSTDTEKLLMLHNKRPHFDEKTGGHVLDFGGRVTMPSIKNFQMMCDVRYHLLSTT
;
A
#
# COMPACT_ATOMS: atom_id res chain seq x y z
N MET A 1 5.26 -7.86 2.25
CA MET A 1 4.78 -8.46 3.51
C MET A 1 4.06 -9.74 3.14
N TYR A 2 4.32 -10.83 3.85
CA TYR A 2 3.75 -12.15 3.57
C TYR A 2 3.05 -12.70 4.81
N ASP A 3 2.14 -13.65 4.62
CA ASP A 3 1.60 -14.48 5.71
C ASP A 3 2.58 -15.62 6.08
N ASP A 4 2.08 -16.61 6.84
CA ASP A 4 2.81 -17.76 7.35
C ASP A 4 2.98 -18.92 6.36
N GLY A 5 2.49 -18.77 5.12
CA GLY A 5 2.68 -19.78 4.08
C GLY A 5 4.14 -19.95 3.67
N MET A 6 4.39 -20.96 2.83
CA MET A 6 5.72 -21.25 2.32
C MET A 6 6.09 -20.35 1.14
N SER A 7 7.39 -20.06 0.99
CA SER A 7 7.92 -19.47 -0.25
C SER A 7 7.57 -20.38 -1.44
N PRO A 8 7.23 -19.84 -2.62
CA PRO A 8 6.90 -20.65 -3.80
C PRO A 8 7.97 -21.71 -4.14
N ASP A 9 9.26 -21.36 -4.01
CA ASP A 9 10.38 -22.30 -4.27
C ASP A 9 10.55 -23.42 -3.24
N LYS A 10 9.77 -23.41 -2.15
CA LYS A 10 9.87 -24.39 -1.05
C LYS A 10 8.71 -25.38 -1.00
N THR A 11 7.74 -25.28 -1.90
CA THR A 11 6.60 -26.19 -1.97
C THR A 11 6.11 -26.35 -3.40
N ALA A 12 5.72 -27.56 -3.79
CA ALA A 12 5.01 -27.81 -5.04
C ALA A 12 3.47 -27.67 -4.90
N LEU A 13 2.98 -27.51 -3.66
CA LEU A 13 1.56 -27.40 -3.37
C LEU A 13 1.14 -25.93 -3.32
N GLU A 14 0.38 -25.48 -4.32
CA GLU A 14 -0.16 -24.12 -4.44
C GLU A 14 -0.93 -23.65 -3.20
N ALA A 15 -1.67 -24.55 -2.55
CA ALA A 15 -2.41 -24.23 -1.32
C ALA A 15 -1.51 -23.82 -0.15
N SER A 16 -0.26 -24.30 -0.12
CA SER A 16 0.74 -23.99 0.92
C SER A 16 1.59 -22.77 0.61
N VAL A 17 1.49 -22.19 -0.60
CA VAL A 17 2.23 -20.99 -0.97
C VAL A 17 1.71 -19.79 -0.18
N ARG A 18 2.59 -18.95 0.33
CA ARG A 18 2.23 -17.73 1.08
C ARG A 18 1.43 -16.73 0.26
N ASN A 19 0.58 -15.98 0.94
CA ASN A 19 -0.04 -14.78 0.37
C ASN A 19 0.85 -13.55 0.61
N ILE A 20 0.79 -12.60 -0.31
CA ILE A 20 1.32 -11.26 -0.18
C ILE A 20 0.24 -10.40 0.49
N LEU A 21 0.55 -9.90 1.69
CA LEU A 21 -0.34 -9.03 2.48
C LEU A 21 -0.17 -7.54 2.13
N GLY A 22 0.93 -7.21 1.45
CA GLY A 22 1.14 -5.88 0.92
C GLY A 22 2.56 -5.69 0.41
N ALA A 23 2.73 -4.79 -0.55
CA ALA A 23 4.01 -4.34 -1.07
C ALA A 23 4.15 -2.84 -0.84
N VAL A 24 5.36 -2.38 -0.53
CA VAL A 24 5.66 -0.96 -0.35
C VAL A 24 6.88 -0.63 -1.20
N GLU A 25 6.76 0.42 -1.98
CA GLU A 25 7.84 1.02 -2.75
C GLU A 25 8.12 2.41 -2.20
N PHE A 26 9.40 2.72 -2.06
CA PHE A 26 9.86 4.03 -1.63
C PHE A 26 10.85 4.58 -2.66
N SER A 27 10.67 5.84 -3.02
CA SER A 27 11.65 6.59 -3.82
C SER A 27 11.95 7.93 -3.17
N TYR A 28 13.20 8.35 -3.26
CA TYR A 28 13.61 9.68 -2.82
C TYR A 28 13.01 10.75 -3.75
N ASP A 29 12.71 11.91 -3.17
CA ASP A 29 12.19 13.06 -3.89
C ASP A 29 13.09 14.26 -3.57
N GLU A 30 13.42 15.08 -4.58
CA GLU A 30 14.28 16.25 -4.42
C GLU A 30 13.60 17.34 -3.56
N MET A 31 12.27 17.33 -3.49
CA MET A 31 11.46 18.41 -2.91
C MET A 31 10.86 18.10 -1.52
N GLY A 32 11.34 17.06 -0.81
CA GLY A 32 10.94 16.81 0.58
C GLY A 32 10.74 15.33 0.93
N PRO A 33 9.69 14.96 1.71
CA PRO A 33 9.49 13.57 2.11
C PRO A 33 9.32 12.71 0.86
N GLY A 34 10.08 11.61 0.81
CA GLY A 34 10.09 10.70 -0.34
C GLY A 34 8.70 10.17 -0.69
N LYS A 35 8.55 9.66 -1.91
CA LYS A 35 7.31 9.08 -2.41
C LYS A 35 7.18 7.65 -1.89
N LEU A 36 6.11 7.38 -1.15
CA LEU A 36 5.69 6.06 -0.72
C LEU A 36 4.51 5.64 -1.58
N ALA A 37 4.61 4.49 -2.23
CA ALA A 37 3.50 3.79 -2.86
C ALA A 37 3.32 2.45 -2.14
N ALA A 38 2.07 2.04 -1.91
CA ALA A 38 1.78 0.74 -1.34
C ALA A 38 0.64 0.06 -2.10
N GLN A 39 0.74 -1.25 -2.22
CA GLN A 39 -0.29 -2.11 -2.77
C GLN A 39 -0.74 -3.06 -1.67
N ILE A 40 -2.04 -3.15 -1.44
CA ILE A 40 -2.62 -4.10 -0.49
C ILE A 40 -3.77 -4.87 -1.14
N PRO A 41 -4.11 -6.08 -0.66
CA PRO A 41 -5.32 -6.75 -1.09
C PRO A 41 -6.57 -5.90 -0.87
N TYR A 42 -7.48 -5.90 -1.85
CA TYR A 42 -8.78 -5.26 -1.72
C TYR A 42 -9.61 -5.92 -0.61
N VAL A 43 -10.23 -5.10 0.24
CA VAL A 43 -11.11 -5.58 1.30
C VAL A 43 -12.56 -5.42 0.83
N GLN A 44 -13.27 -6.55 0.72
CA GLN A 44 -14.68 -6.59 0.36
C GLN A 44 -15.56 -6.02 1.48
N ALA A 45 -16.81 -5.69 1.17
CA ALA A 45 -17.77 -5.14 2.14
C ALA A 45 -18.02 -6.05 3.36
N ASN A 46 -17.82 -7.37 3.22
CA ASN A 46 -17.94 -8.34 4.31
C ASN A 46 -16.66 -8.44 5.19
N GLY A 47 -15.66 -7.60 4.95
CA GLY A 47 -14.38 -7.59 5.67
C GLY A 47 -13.35 -8.61 5.16
N THR A 48 -13.67 -9.38 4.11
CA THR A 48 -12.75 -10.38 3.55
C THR A 48 -11.79 -9.73 2.56
N ALA A 49 -10.50 -9.93 2.74
CA ALA A 49 -9.48 -9.50 1.80
C ALA A 49 -9.44 -10.40 0.55
N SER A 50 -9.18 -9.83 -0.62
CA SER A 50 -8.86 -10.59 -1.83
C SER A 50 -7.56 -11.38 -1.63
N THR A 51 -7.41 -12.49 -2.36
CA THR A 51 -6.19 -13.29 -2.30
C THR A 51 -5.15 -12.75 -3.27
N TRP A 52 -3.95 -12.47 -2.76
CA TRP A 52 -2.78 -12.17 -3.57
C TRP A 52 -1.71 -13.22 -3.27
N LYS A 53 -1.60 -14.25 -4.12
CA LYS A 53 -0.59 -15.31 -3.94
C LYS A 53 0.79 -14.83 -4.38
N ASP A 54 1.81 -15.20 -3.63
CA ASP A 54 3.19 -15.10 -4.08
C ASP A 54 3.39 -16.08 -5.25
N LYS A 55 4.03 -15.62 -6.32
CA LYS A 55 4.21 -16.39 -7.56
C LYS A 55 5.66 -16.34 -7.99
N ASN A 56 6.14 -17.44 -8.58
CA ASN A 56 7.46 -17.44 -9.19
C ASN A 56 7.54 -16.50 -10.39
N VAL A 57 8.70 -15.88 -10.57
CA VAL A 57 9.00 -14.97 -11.69
C VAL A 57 8.76 -15.72 -12.99
N GLY A 58 7.68 -15.40 -13.71
CA GLY A 58 7.26 -16.07 -14.95
C GLY A 58 5.83 -16.64 -14.93
N ALA A 59 5.20 -16.77 -13.75
CA ALA A 59 3.86 -17.33 -13.61
C ALA A 59 2.74 -16.27 -13.80
N GLY A 60 2.58 -15.75 -15.02
CA GLY A 60 1.45 -14.91 -15.43
C GLY A 60 1.29 -13.57 -14.71
N SER A 61 0.35 -12.73 -15.15
CA SER A 61 0.12 -11.42 -14.54
C SER A 61 -0.46 -11.54 -13.12
N THR A 62 -0.04 -10.62 -12.25
CA THR A 62 -0.74 -10.34 -11.00
C THR A 62 -2.04 -9.63 -11.36
N ASP A 63 -3.16 -10.12 -10.84
CA ASP A 63 -4.48 -9.57 -11.10
C ASP A 63 -4.65 -8.27 -10.30
N THR A 64 -4.10 -7.17 -10.82
CA THR A 64 -4.00 -5.87 -10.14
C THR A 64 -5.36 -5.24 -9.84
N GLU A 65 -6.42 -5.67 -10.53
CA GLU A 65 -7.80 -5.24 -10.28
C GLU A 65 -8.31 -5.63 -8.87
N LYS A 66 -7.66 -6.61 -8.23
CA LYS A 66 -7.98 -7.06 -6.87
C LYS A 66 -7.15 -6.40 -5.79
N LEU A 67 -6.38 -5.37 -6.13
CA LEU A 67 -5.49 -4.67 -5.20
C LEU A 67 -5.90 -3.20 -5.04
N LEU A 68 -5.76 -2.68 -3.83
CA LEU A 68 -5.87 -1.25 -3.53
C LEU A 68 -4.51 -0.58 -3.64
N MET A 69 -4.44 0.48 -4.44
CA MET A 69 -3.25 1.32 -4.55
C MET A 69 -3.33 2.50 -3.59
N LEU A 70 -2.29 2.64 -2.78
CA LEU A 70 -2.14 3.68 -1.80
C LEU A 70 -0.88 4.50 -2.08
N HIS A 71 -0.89 5.77 -1.70
CA HIS A 71 0.29 6.62 -1.71
C HIS A 71 0.31 7.55 -0.50
N ASN A 72 1.48 8.06 -0.12
CA ASN A 72 1.53 9.05 0.96
C ASN A 72 0.93 10.39 0.51
N LYS A 73 0.10 10.98 1.39
CA LYS A 73 -0.40 12.33 1.25
C LYS A 73 0.77 13.32 1.20
N ARG A 74 0.77 14.19 0.18
CA ARG A 74 1.72 15.29 0.12
C ARG A 74 1.40 16.31 1.23
N PRO A 75 2.40 16.73 2.02
CA PRO A 75 2.20 17.77 3.02
C PRO A 75 1.91 19.10 2.35
N HIS A 76 1.10 19.94 3.00
CA HIS A 76 0.85 21.30 2.55
C HIS A 76 1.78 22.26 3.27
N PHE A 77 2.13 23.38 2.64
CA PHE A 77 2.90 24.42 3.30
C PHE A 77 1.99 25.19 4.27
N ASP A 78 2.44 25.36 5.51
CA ASP A 78 1.77 26.17 6.53
C ASP A 78 2.67 27.34 6.94
N GLU A 79 2.21 28.55 6.66
CA GLU A 79 2.93 29.80 6.96
C GLU A 79 3.19 29.99 8.45
N LYS A 80 2.32 29.48 9.33
CA LYS A 80 2.45 29.64 10.79
C LYS A 80 3.63 28.85 11.34
N THR A 81 3.90 27.69 10.75
CA THR A 81 5.01 26.81 11.15
C THR A 81 6.25 27.01 10.27
N GLY A 82 6.10 27.70 9.13
CA GLY A 82 7.17 27.90 8.15
C GLY A 82 7.60 26.60 7.46
N GLY A 83 6.75 25.58 7.45
CA GLY A 83 7.11 24.24 7.00
C GLY A 83 5.98 23.48 6.34
N HIS A 84 6.34 22.34 5.74
CA HIS A 84 5.40 21.39 5.17
C HIS A 84 4.80 20.50 6.26
N VAL A 85 3.48 20.57 6.47
CA VAL A 85 2.77 19.88 7.55
C VAL A 85 1.63 19.00 7.03
N LEU A 86 1.29 17.98 7.84
CA LEU A 86 0.10 17.16 7.70
C LEU A 86 -0.73 17.31 8.97
N ASP A 87 -2.05 17.36 8.82
CA ASP A 87 -2.97 17.37 9.96
C ASP A 87 -3.22 15.94 10.46
N PHE A 88 -2.67 15.62 11.63
CA PHE A 88 -2.85 14.32 12.29
C PHE A 88 -3.97 14.31 13.34
N GLY A 89 -4.72 15.40 13.51
CA GLY A 89 -5.77 15.52 14.52
C GLY A 89 -5.23 15.34 15.95
N GLY A 90 -4.05 15.89 16.23
CA GLY A 90 -3.38 15.78 17.54
C GLY A 90 -2.69 14.43 17.83
N ARG A 91 -2.77 13.43 16.94
CA ARG A 91 -2.12 12.11 17.16
C ARG A 91 -0.60 12.11 17.01
N VAL A 92 -0.04 13.13 16.35
CA VAL A 92 1.39 13.30 16.13
C VAL A 92 1.81 14.59 16.81
N THR A 93 2.76 14.49 17.75
CA THR A 93 3.18 15.61 18.62
C THR A 93 4.61 16.06 18.36
N MET A 94 5.40 15.31 17.59
CA MET A 94 6.78 15.65 17.26
C MET A 94 7.04 15.57 15.74
N PRO A 95 7.81 16.52 15.18
CA PRO A 95 8.17 16.50 13.76
C PRO A 95 9.10 15.33 13.43
N SER A 96 8.86 14.65 12.31
CA SER A 96 9.69 13.54 11.81
C SER A 96 9.42 13.26 10.33
N ILE A 97 10.45 12.84 9.59
CA ILE A 97 10.30 12.31 8.22
C ILE A 97 9.47 11.01 8.16
N LYS A 98 9.25 10.37 9.32
CA LYS A 98 8.42 9.17 9.47
C LYS A 98 6.92 9.49 9.61
N ASN A 99 6.55 10.76 9.64
CA ASN A 99 5.17 11.20 9.75
C ASN A 99 4.54 11.24 8.35
N PHE A 100 3.73 10.23 8.02
CA PHE A 100 3.00 10.18 6.76
C PHE A 100 1.56 9.74 6.98
N GLN A 101 0.71 10.04 6.01
CA GLN A 101 -0.66 9.52 5.93
C GLN A 101 -0.80 8.81 4.59
N MET A 102 -1.38 7.61 4.56
CA MET A 102 -1.67 6.91 3.30
C MET A 102 -3.04 7.35 2.78
N MET A 103 -3.13 7.59 1.47
CA MET A 103 -4.36 7.88 0.75
C MET A 103 -4.58 6.81 -0.31
N CYS A 104 -5.84 6.45 -0.56
CA CYS A 104 -6.21 5.57 -1.66
C CYS A 104 -6.35 6.37 -2.95
N ASP A 105 -5.85 5.84 -4.06
CA ASP A 105 -6.11 6.44 -5.38
C ASP A 105 -7.54 6.07 -5.82
N VAL A 106 -8.43 7.06 -5.85
CA VAL A 106 -9.91 6.87 -5.96
C VAL A 106 -10.33 6.33 -7.35
N ARG A 107 -9.40 6.23 -8.32
CA ARG A 107 -9.72 5.96 -9.72
C ARG A 107 -10.25 4.56 -10.04
N TYR A 108 -10.24 3.59 -9.12
CA TYR A 108 -10.65 2.21 -9.41
C TYR A 108 -11.99 1.77 -8.79
N HIS A 109 -12.68 2.62 -8.01
CA HIS A 109 -13.97 2.24 -7.40
C HIS A 109 -15.21 2.52 -8.25
N LEU A 110 -15.08 3.21 -9.39
CA LEU A 110 -16.23 3.59 -10.22
C LEU A 110 -16.57 2.58 -11.35
N LEU A 111 -15.90 1.42 -11.41
CA LEU A 111 -16.13 0.44 -12.49
C LEU A 111 -16.78 -0.89 -12.07
N SER A 112 -17.11 -1.10 -10.78
CA SER A 112 -17.76 -2.35 -10.35
C SER A 112 -19.25 -2.21 -10.02
N THR A 113 -19.90 -1.12 -10.44
CA THR A 113 -21.36 -0.96 -10.32
C THR A 113 -21.95 -0.64 -11.68
N THR A 114 -22.02 -1.65 -12.55
CA THR A 114 -22.99 -1.70 -13.66
C THR A 114 -23.34 -3.14 -13.96
#